data_AF-A0A8T6Q2F5-F1
#
_entry.id   AF-A0A8T6Q2F5-F1
#
_cell.length_a   1.000
_cell.length_b   1.000
_cell.length_c   1.000
_cell.angle_alpha   90.00
_cell.angle_beta   90.00
_cell.angle_gamma   90.00
#
_symmetry.space_group_name_H-M   'P 1'
#
loop_
_entity.id
_entity.type
_entity.pdbx_description
1 polymer ?
#
loop_
_entity_poly.entity_id
_entity_poly.type
_entity_poly.pdbx_seq_one_letter_code
_entity_poly.pdbx_strand_id
1 'polypeptide(L)'
;VSVAGTAQSISRGGSLVSTGNALDLAINDDGFFVTCDSAGNISYTRAGSFETDKNGYIVNASGAYLQGYPVDDTGTLQTGTVTDIQIKTGNIPAQASSSLTFTANFDASDDAIDRTTVPFDATNSSSYTDSYTTTVYDSLGNEHSVCQYFTKTSDNPW
;
A
#
# COMPACT_ATOMS: atom_id res chain seq x y z
N VAL A 1 18.99 -26.98 52.66
CA VAL A 1 18.86 -26.91 51.19
C VAL A 1 18.33 -25.53 50.84
N SER A 2 19.11 -24.71 50.16
CA SER A 2 18.68 -23.38 49.71
C SER A 2 18.62 -23.36 48.18
N VAL A 3 17.57 -22.75 47.63
CA VAL A 3 17.42 -22.55 46.19
C VAL A 3 18.20 -21.30 45.80
N ALA A 4 19.13 -21.44 44.86
CA ALA A 4 20.03 -20.36 44.40
C ALA A 4 19.39 -19.39 43.39
N GLY A 5 18.11 -19.58 43.06
CA GLY A 5 17.34 -18.77 42.12
C GLY A 5 16.79 -19.58 40.95
N THR A 6 15.72 -19.09 40.34
CA THR A 6 15.12 -19.64 39.12
C THR A 6 15.59 -18.82 37.92
N ALA A 7 16.27 -19.46 36.97
CA ALA A 7 16.63 -18.85 35.68
C ALA A 7 15.70 -19.37 34.58
N GLN A 8 15.15 -18.47 33.76
CA GLN A 8 14.40 -18.83 32.56
C GLN A 8 15.34 -18.80 31.35
N SER A 9 15.28 -19.82 30.50
CA SER A 9 15.99 -19.82 29.21
C SER A 9 15.10 -19.13 28.18
N ILE A 10 15.51 -17.92 27.77
CA ILE A 10 14.68 -17.04 26.93
C ILE A 10 15.17 -17.03 25.46
N SER A 11 16.39 -17.50 25.20
CA SER A 11 17.03 -17.54 23.88
C SER A 11 16.78 -18.83 23.08
N ARG A 12 16.20 -19.87 23.69
CA ARG A 12 15.84 -21.13 22.99
C ARG A 12 14.37 -21.08 22.59
N GLY A 13 14.10 -20.75 21.34
CA GLY A 13 12.76 -20.78 20.75
C GLY A 13 12.13 -22.18 20.82
N GLY A 14 10.84 -22.24 21.14
CA GLY A 14 10.02 -23.43 20.90
C GLY A 14 9.66 -23.57 19.42
N SER A 15 9.00 -24.67 19.04
CA SER A 15 8.48 -24.80 17.68
C SER A 15 7.43 -23.73 17.40
N LEU A 16 7.61 -22.96 16.33
CA LEU A 16 6.58 -22.05 15.84
C LEU A 16 5.41 -22.86 15.28
N VAL A 17 4.19 -22.50 15.67
CA VAL A 17 2.95 -23.11 15.18
C VAL A 17 2.11 -22.01 14.57
N SER A 18 1.71 -22.20 13.31
CA SER A 18 0.79 -21.26 12.65
C SER A 18 -0.61 -21.42 13.24
N THR A 19 -1.22 -20.31 13.67
CA THR A 19 -2.57 -20.30 14.26
C THR A 19 -3.65 -19.88 13.25
N GLY A 20 -3.24 -19.29 12.11
CA GLY A 20 -4.15 -18.73 11.11
C GLY A 20 -4.66 -17.31 11.43
N ASN A 21 -4.37 -16.76 12.62
CA ASN A 21 -4.69 -15.37 12.96
C ASN A 21 -3.53 -14.46 12.58
N ALA A 22 -3.84 -13.32 11.95
CA ALA A 22 -2.82 -12.37 11.49
C ALA A 22 -2.06 -11.65 12.63
N LEU A 23 -2.66 -11.57 13.83
CA LEU A 23 -2.11 -10.89 15.01
C LEU A 23 -1.54 -11.84 16.07
N ASP A 24 -1.43 -13.13 15.75
CA ASP A 24 -0.66 -14.06 16.55
C ASP A 24 0.80 -14.05 16.07
N LEU A 25 1.65 -13.37 16.83
CA LEU A 25 3.04 -13.13 16.53
C LEU A 25 3.94 -13.98 17.43
N ALA A 26 5.12 -14.32 16.93
CA ALA A 26 6.14 -14.98 17.71
C ALA A 26 7.52 -14.41 17.36
N ILE A 27 8.37 -14.29 18.36
CA ILE A 27 9.77 -13.89 18.20
C ILE A 27 10.59 -15.16 18.17
N ASN A 28 11.26 -15.41 17.03
CA ASN A 28 12.35 -16.35 16.97
C ASN A 28 13.64 -15.64 17.40
N ASP A 29 14.46 -16.29 18.21
CA ASP A 29 15.66 -15.70 18.85
C ASP A 29 15.36 -14.65 19.93
N ASP A 30 16.34 -13.78 20.20
CA ASP A 30 16.30 -12.77 21.26
C ASP A 30 15.42 -11.56 20.90
N GLY A 31 14.60 -11.10 21.85
CA GLY A 31 13.74 -9.93 21.66
C GLY A 31 12.44 -10.01 22.47
N PHE A 32 11.77 -8.89 22.67
CA PHE A 32 10.47 -8.84 23.34
C PHE A 32 9.57 -7.87 22.59
N PHE A 33 8.26 -8.14 22.60
CA PHE A 33 7.28 -7.12 22.30
C PHE A 33 7.24 -6.11 23.45
N VAL A 34 7.14 -4.84 23.09
CA VAL A 34 6.98 -3.75 24.05
C VAL A 34 5.50 -3.42 24.12
N THR A 35 4.94 -3.37 25.33
CA THR A 35 3.53 -3.04 25.55
C THR A 35 3.40 -1.90 26.55
N CYS A 36 2.42 -1.02 26.38
CA CYS A 36 2.11 0.07 27.29
C CYS A 36 0.70 -0.11 27.88
N ASP A 37 0.54 -0.03 29.19
CA ASP A 37 -0.79 -0.02 29.80
C ASP A 37 -1.45 1.37 29.71
N SER A 38 -2.73 1.46 30.07
CA SER A 38 -3.47 2.73 30.06
C SER A 38 -2.94 3.79 31.03
N ALA A 39 -2.07 3.40 31.97
CA ALA A 39 -1.41 4.31 32.92
C ALA A 39 -0.03 4.78 32.41
N GLY A 40 0.40 4.32 31.23
CA GLY A 40 1.70 4.68 30.62
C GLY A 40 2.86 3.78 31.04
N ASN A 41 2.61 2.67 31.73
CA ASN A 41 3.67 1.77 32.17
C ASN A 41 4.11 0.85 31.02
N ILE A 42 5.42 0.86 30.74
CA ILE A 42 6.02 -0.02 29.74
C ILE A 42 6.31 -1.39 30.33
N SER A 43 5.93 -2.43 29.60
CA SER A 43 6.21 -3.83 29.89
C SER A 43 6.78 -4.54 28.66
N TYR A 44 7.46 -5.66 28.90
CA TYR A 44 8.07 -6.48 27.86
C TYR A 44 7.50 -7.89 27.92
N THR A 45 7.05 -8.42 26.79
CA THR A 45 6.43 -9.75 26.73
C THR A 45 6.87 -10.55 25.51
N ARG A 46 6.88 -11.87 25.65
CA ARG A 46 6.98 -12.82 24.52
C ARG A 46 5.63 -13.39 24.12
N ALA A 47 4.57 -13.15 24.90
CA ALA A 47 3.22 -13.51 24.50
C ALA A 47 2.80 -12.60 23.35
N GLY A 48 2.77 -13.15 22.14
CA GLY A 48 2.42 -12.41 20.94
C GLY A 48 0.99 -12.63 20.48
N SER A 49 0.06 -12.99 21.38
CA SER A 49 -1.36 -13.03 21.04
C SER A 49 -1.94 -11.64 21.24
N PHE A 50 -2.28 -11.01 20.13
CA PHE A 50 -2.84 -9.66 20.07
C PHE A 50 -4.16 -9.63 19.31
N GLU A 51 -4.95 -8.61 19.58
CA GLU A 51 -6.22 -8.33 18.92
C GLU A 51 -6.34 -6.83 18.62
N THR A 52 -7.23 -6.49 17.70
CA THR A 52 -7.53 -5.09 17.39
C THR A 52 -8.70 -4.63 18.25
N ASP A 53 -8.53 -3.54 19.00
CA ASP A 53 -9.63 -2.94 19.77
C ASP A 53 -10.61 -2.17 18.87
N LYS A 54 -11.67 -1.61 19.47
CA LYS A 54 -12.70 -0.83 18.76
C LYS A 54 -12.13 0.40 18.03
N ASN A 55 -10.99 0.91 18.49
CA ASN A 55 -10.34 2.11 17.99
C ASN A 55 -9.22 1.77 16.99
N GLY A 56 -9.01 0.49 16.67
CA GLY A 56 -7.98 0.05 15.74
C GLY A 56 -6.61 -0.18 16.38
N TYR A 57 -6.46 0.00 17.70
CA TYR A 57 -5.19 -0.28 18.37
C TYR A 57 -4.94 -1.77 18.51
N ILE A 58 -3.69 -2.18 18.38
CA ILE A 58 -3.28 -3.56 18.63
C ILE A 58 -3.03 -3.71 20.13
N VAL A 59 -3.84 -4.54 20.79
CA VAL A 59 -3.80 -4.76 22.24
C VAL A 59 -3.59 -6.24 22.56
N ASN A 60 -3.00 -6.53 23.71
CA ASN A 60 -2.96 -7.90 24.22
C ASN A 60 -4.22 -8.23 25.04
N ALA A 61 -4.36 -9.49 25.49
CA ALA A 61 -5.49 -9.95 26.29
C ALA A 61 -5.72 -9.21 27.63
N SER A 62 -4.74 -8.42 28.10
CA SER A 62 -4.86 -7.55 29.30
C SER A 62 -5.26 -6.11 28.96
N GLY A 63 -5.46 -5.79 27.68
CA GLY A 63 -5.76 -4.45 27.19
C GLY A 63 -4.55 -3.52 27.07
N ALA A 64 -3.32 -4.03 27.20
CA ALA A 64 -2.12 -3.22 27.01
C ALA A 64 -1.78 -3.08 25.52
N TYR A 65 -1.41 -1.87 25.09
CA TYR A 65 -1.16 -1.49 23.71
C TYR A 65 0.21 -1.96 23.24
N LEU A 66 0.26 -2.65 22.10
CA LEU A 66 1.51 -2.98 21.43
C LEU A 66 2.19 -1.68 20.94
N GLN A 67 3.46 -1.52 21.28
CA GLN A 67 4.26 -0.36 20.93
C GLN A 67 5.08 -0.60 19.67
N GLY A 68 5.24 0.44 18.85
CA GLY A 68 6.15 0.43 17.72
C GLY A 68 6.25 1.79 17.03
N TYR A 69 6.90 1.82 15.88
CA TYR A 69 7.03 3.06 15.10
C TYR A 69 5.78 3.31 14.27
N PRO A 70 5.16 4.50 14.38
CA PRO A 70 4.00 4.83 13.56
C PRO A 70 4.41 5.13 12.11
N VAL A 71 3.42 5.13 11.23
CA VAL A 71 3.52 5.67 9.87
C VAL A 71 2.74 6.98 9.78
N ASP A 72 3.26 7.94 9.02
CA ASP A 72 2.52 9.15 8.70
C ASP A 72 1.44 8.91 7.63
N ASP A 73 0.68 9.94 7.28
CA ASP A 73 -0.40 9.83 6.29
C ASP A 73 0.08 9.54 4.85
N THR A 74 1.40 9.62 4.60
CA THR A 74 2.03 9.21 3.34
C THR A 74 2.53 7.76 3.37
N GLY A 75 2.39 7.07 4.50
CA GLY A 75 2.91 5.72 4.72
C GLY A 75 4.40 5.69 5.10
N THR A 76 5.02 6.84 5.39
CA THR A 76 6.44 6.89 5.75
C THR A 76 6.63 6.54 7.22
N LEU A 77 7.53 5.60 7.51
CA LEU A 77 7.85 5.14 8.87
C LEU A 77 8.55 6.22 9.69
N GLN A 78 8.08 6.45 10.92
CA GLN A 78 8.62 7.46 11.84
C GLN A 78 9.45 6.81 12.94
N THR A 79 10.75 6.60 12.70
CA THR A 79 11.63 5.85 13.61
C THR A 79 12.11 6.62 14.86
N GLY A 80 11.67 7.88 15.03
CA GLY A 80 12.12 8.75 16.13
C GLY A 80 11.32 8.62 17.43
N THR A 81 10.07 8.12 17.34
CA THR A 81 9.16 8.03 18.49
C THR A 81 8.41 6.71 18.41
N VAL A 82 8.39 5.98 19.51
CA VAL A 82 7.58 4.76 19.67
C VAL A 82 6.23 5.15 20.26
N THR A 83 5.15 4.65 19.68
CA THR A 83 3.77 4.90 20.11
C THR A 83 2.94 3.62 20.07
N ASP A 84 1.70 3.69 20.55
CA ASP A 84 0.70 2.65 20.37
C ASP A 84 0.50 2.38 18.87
N ILE A 85 0.60 1.12 18.45
CA ILE A 85 0.34 0.73 17.07
C ILE A 85 -1.16 0.73 16.82
N GLN A 86 -1.57 1.45 15.78
CA GLN A 86 -2.96 1.58 15.37
C GLN A 86 -3.12 1.22 13.89
N ILE A 87 -4.05 0.31 13.61
CA ILE A 87 -4.56 0.02 12.28
C ILE A 87 -5.67 1.03 11.99
N LYS A 88 -5.34 2.07 11.22
CA LYS A 88 -6.34 3.05 10.75
C LYS A 88 -7.23 2.38 9.70
N THR A 89 -8.48 2.09 10.03
CA THR A 89 -9.49 1.57 9.10
C THR A 89 -10.27 2.67 8.38
N GLY A 90 -9.71 3.88 8.29
CA GLY A 90 -10.32 5.00 7.59
C GLY A 90 -10.32 4.80 6.07
N ASN A 91 -11.14 5.59 5.37
CA ASN A 91 -11.08 5.67 3.92
C ASN A 91 -9.67 6.09 3.49
N ILE A 92 -9.04 5.31 2.62
CA ILE A 92 -7.82 5.73 1.94
C ILE A 92 -8.26 6.82 0.94
N PRO A 93 -7.71 8.05 1.02
CA PRO A 93 -8.10 9.11 0.11
C PRO A 93 -7.72 8.75 -1.33
N ALA A 94 -8.51 9.23 -2.29
CA ALA A 94 -8.17 9.08 -3.69
C ALA A 94 -6.85 9.80 -4.00
N GLN A 95 -6.05 9.21 -4.89
CA GLN A 95 -4.83 9.81 -5.39
C GLN A 95 -4.96 10.03 -6.89
N ALA A 96 -4.83 11.28 -7.32
CA ALA A 96 -4.90 11.63 -8.74
C ALA A 96 -3.73 10.99 -9.50
N SER A 97 -4.00 10.52 -10.72
CA SER A 97 -2.96 10.02 -11.62
C SER A 97 -1.94 11.14 -11.92
N SER A 98 -0.65 10.88 -11.70
CA SER A 98 0.42 11.87 -11.90
C SER A 98 1.14 11.75 -13.25
N SER A 99 1.16 10.55 -13.83
CA SER A 99 1.75 10.28 -15.12
C SER A 99 1.03 9.13 -15.82
N LEU A 100 1.15 9.11 -17.14
CA LEU A 100 0.66 8.04 -18.01
C LEU A 100 1.77 7.70 -19.00
N THR A 101 2.20 6.44 -19.00
CA THR A 101 3.14 5.92 -19.99
C THR A 101 2.36 5.14 -21.02
N PHE A 102 2.50 5.52 -22.28
CA PHE A 102 1.84 4.88 -23.40
C PHE A 102 2.88 4.27 -24.34
N THR A 103 2.61 3.07 -24.85
CA THR A 103 3.44 2.39 -25.83
C THR A 103 2.53 1.74 -26.85
N ALA A 104 2.74 2.05 -28.13
CA ALA A 104 2.02 1.48 -29.24
C ALA A 104 2.99 1.08 -30.36
N ASN A 105 2.52 0.18 -31.21
CA ASN A 105 3.16 -0.18 -32.46
C ASN A 105 2.15 0.11 -33.58
N PHE A 106 2.53 0.95 -34.54
CA PHE A 106 1.65 1.37 -35.63
C PHE A 106 1.97 0.58 -36.91
N ASP A 107 0.96 0.29 -37.73
CA ASP A 107 1.17 -0.42 -38.99
C ASP A 107 1.76 0.54 -40.04
N ALA A 108 2.99 0.26 -40.48
CA ALA A 108 3.65 1.08 -41.48
C ALA A 108 2.91 1.10 -42.83
N SER A 109 2.03 0.13 -43.09
CA SER A 109 1.26 0.03 -44.33
C SER A 109 -0.03 0.87 -44.37
N ASP A 110 -0.40 1.53 -43.26
CA ASP A 110 -1.59 2.39 -43.22
C ASP A 110 -1.53 3.52 -44.24
N ASP A 111 -2.68 3.92 -44.76
CA ASP A 111 -2.78 5.05 -45.68
C ASP A 111 -2.57 6.38 -44.95
N ALA A 112 -1.85 7.30 -45.58
CA ALA A 112 -1.66 8.64 -45.05
C ALA A 112 -2.94 9.48 -45.21
N ILE A 113 -3.35 10.17 -44.14
CA ILE A 113 -4.49 11.08 -44.16
C ILE A 113 -3.99 12.52 -44.36
N ASP A 114 -4.38 13.14 -45.46
CA ASP A 114 -4.11 14.55 -45.73
C ASP A 114 -4.96 15.46 -44.85
N ARG A 115 -4.32 16.09 -43.86
CA ARG A 115 -4.94 17.03 -42.90
C ARG A 115 -5.60 18.24 -43.54
N THR A 116 -5.20 18.61 -44.75
CA THR A 116 -5.76 19.78 -45.45
C THR A 116 -7.13 19.48 -46.03
N THR A 117 -7.40 18.22 -46.37
CA THR A 117 -8.69 17.76 -46.91
C THR A 117 -9.56 17.08 -45.86
N VAL A 118 -8.95 16.42 -44.87
CA VAL A 118 -9.62 15.78 -43.74
C VAL A 118 -9.01 16.29 -42.42
N PRO A 119 -9.55 17.39 -41.87
CA PRO A 119 -9.17 17.87 -40.55
C PRO A 119 -9.48 16.82 -39.47
N PHE A 120 -8.73 16.86 -38.36
CA PHE A 120 -8.99 15.97 -37.23
C PHE A 120 -10.37 16.21 -36.60
N ASP A 121 -11.11 15.14 -36.39
CA ASP A 121 -12.39 15.13 -35.69
C ASP A 121 -12.54 13.79 -34.94
N ALA A 122 -12.51 13.85 -33.61
CA ALA A 122 -12.63 12.67 -32.74
C ALA A 122 -13.91 11.84 -32.98
N THR A 123 -14.96 12.44 -33.54
CA THR A 123 -16.22 11.76 -33.85
C THR A 123 -16.26 11.14 -35.25
N ASN A 124 -15.27 11.48 -36.09
CA ASN A 124 -15.13 10.97 -37.46
C ASN A 124 -13.98 9.96 -37.53
N SER A 125 -14.32 8.67 -37.65
CA SER A 125 -13.34 7.58 -37.74
C SER A 125 -12.40 7.67 -38.95
N SER A 126 -12.78 8.39 -40.01
CA SER A 126 -11.91 8.57 -41.18
C SER A 126 -10.86 9.67 -40.98
N SER A 127 -10.88 10.38 -39.84
CA SER A 127 -9.96 11.48 -39.54
C SER A 127 -8.75 11.07 -38.70
N TYR A 128 -8.62 9.79 -38.34
CA TYR A 128 -7.47 9.25 -37.62
C TYR A 128 -7.19 7.81 -38.05
N THR A 129 -5.98 7.33 -37.80
CA THR A 129 -5.57 5.96 -38.14
C THR A 129 -5.90 5.02 -36.98
N ASP A 130 -5.46 5.39 -35.78
CA ASP A 130 -5.68 4.62 -34.55
C ASP A 130 -6.18 5.52 -33.42
N SER A 131 -6.94 4.92 -32.50
CA SER A 131 -7.27 5.57 -31.23
C SER A 131 -7.16 4.62 -30.06
N TYR A 132 -6.74 5.14 -28.91
CA TYR A 132 -6.57 4.40 -27.67
C TYR A 132 -7.16 5.19 -26.50
N THR A 133 -7.91 4.51 -25.64
CA THR A 133 -8.50 5.11 -24.45
C THR A 133 -7.85 4.54 -23.21
N THR A 134 -7.37 5.42 -22.33
CA THR A 134 -6.87 5.03 -21.01
C THR A 134 -7.64 5.77 -19.92
N THR A 135 -8.05 5.07 -18.88
CA THR A 135 -8.69 5.66 -17.71
C THR A 135 -7.64 6.25 -16.77
N VAL A 136 -7.86 7.49 -16.33
CA VAL A 136 -7.09 8.16 -15.28
C VAL A 136 -8.03 8.62 -14.17
N TYR A 137 -7.49 8.93 -13.00
CA TYR A 137 -8.28 9.31 -11.81
C TYR A 137 -7.96 10.74 -11.38
N ASP A 138 -8.97 11.50 -10.97
CA ASP A 138 -8.79 12.81 -10.33
C ASP A 138 -8.58 12.71 -8.81
N SER A 139 -8.37 13.86 -8.15
CA SER A 139 -8.11 13.92 -6.69
C SER A 139 -9.32 13.57 -5.82
N LEU A 140 -10.52 13.48 -6.41
CA LEU A 140 -11.74 13.03 -5.75
C LEU A 140 -12.02 11.55 -6.02
N GLY A 141 -11.24 10.91 -6.88
CA GLY A 141 -11.37 9.50 -7.26
C GLY A 141 -12.31 9.27 -8.43
N ASN A 142 -12.76 10.31 -9.14
CA ASN A 142 -13.58 10.12 -10.33
C ASN A 142 -12.70 9.68 -11.51
N GLU A 143 -13.29 8.83 -12.35
CA GLU A 143 -12.67 8.36 -13.59
C GLU A 143 -12.78 9.40 -14.69
N HIS A 144 -11.69 9.57 -15.43
CA HIS A 144 -11.64 10.37 -16.65
C HIS A 144 -11.02 9.52 -17.77
N SER A 145 -11.62 9.56 -18.96
CA SER A 145 -11.10 8.87 -20.12
C SER A 145 -10.16 9.79 -20.91
N VAL A 146 -8.89 9.41 -21.03
CA VAL A 146 -7.94 10.04 -21.93
C VAL A 146 -7.96 9.28 -23.25
N CYS A 147 -8.57 9.88 -24.27
CA CYS A 147 -8.56 9.36 -25.64
C CYS A 147 -7.40 9.97 -26.42
N GLN A 148 -6.50 9.11 -26.89
CA GLN A 148 -5.38 9.47 -27.76
C GLN A 148 -5.74 9.06 -29.19
N TYR A 149 -5.50 9.96 -30.13
CA TYR A 149 -5.73 9.71 -31.55
C TYR A 149 -4.40 9.90 -32.28
N PHE A 150 -4.05 8.94 -33.11
CA PHE A 150 -2.83 8.94 -33.90
C PHE A 150 -3.19 9.03 -35.37
N THR A 151 -2.38 9.72 -36.17
CA THR A 151 -2.63 9.75 -37.59
C THR A 151 -1.38 9.79 -38.42
N LYS A 152 -1.22 8.76 -39.24
CA LYS A 152 -0.24 8.79 -40.31
C LYS A 152 -0.53 9.94 -41.28
N THR A 153 0.42 10.88 -41.41
CA THR A 153 0.30 12.04 -42.31
C THR A 153 1.18 11.94 -43.55
N SER A 154 2.22 11.10 -43.51
CA SER A 154 3.02 10.68 -44.67
C SER A 154 3.84 9.43 -44.30
N ASP A 155 4.83 9.04 -45.11
CA ASP A 155 5.69 7.89 -44.82
C ASP A 155 6.59 8.15 -43.60
N ASN A 156 6.25 7.49 -42.49
CA ASN A 156 6.90 7.50 -41.17
C ASN A 156 6.49 8.56 -40.12
N PRO A 157 5.88 9.73 -40.44
CA PRO A 157 5.31 10.60 -39.41
C PRO A 157 3.84 10.27 -39.12
N TRP A 158 3.54 10.29 -37.83
CA TRP A 158 2.25 9.99 -37.19
C TRP A 158 1.80 11.11 -36.26
#